data_AF-A0AAV1QKH1-F1
#
_entry.id   AF-A0AAV1QKH1-F1
#
_cell.length_a   1.000
_cell.length_b   1.000
_cell.length_c   1.000
_cell.angle_alpha   90.00
_cell.angle_beta   90.00
_cell.angle_gamma   90.00
#
_symmetry.space_group_name_H-M   'P 1'
#
loop_
_entity.id
_entity.type
_entity.pdbx_description
1 polymer ?
#
loop_
_entity_poly.entity_id
_entity_poly.type
_entity_poly.pdbx_seq_one_letter_code
_entity_poly.pdbx_strand_id
1 'polypeptide(L)' 'VIVKSGPGNFYGLAIYADFIYWSDWARRSVLRSNKYTGGDTKVLRADIPHQPMGIIAVARDTNN' A
#
# COMPACT_ATOMS: atom_id res chain seq x y z
N VAL A 1 -4.05 13.26 -4.49
CA VAL A 1 -2.58 13.28 -4.67
C VAL A 1 -2.17 12.16 -5.60
N ILE A 2 -1.30 12.43 -6.58
CA ILE A 2 -0.71 11.38 -7.42
C ILE A 2 0.60 10.96 -6.75
N VAL A 3 0.63 9.76 -6.15
CA VAL A 3 1.86 9.20 -5.61
C VAL A 3 2.64 8.62 -6.79
N LYS A 4 3.68 9.32 -7.24
CA LYS A 4 4.60 8.84 -8.27
C LYS A 4 5.52 7.80 -7.64
N SER A 5 5.01 6.60 -7.42
CA SER A 5 5.86 5.47 -7.12
C SER A 5 6.73 5.19 -8.36
N GLY A 6 8.00 4.83 -8.15
CA GLY A 6 8.97 4.59 -9.22
C GLY A 6 8.54 3.43 -10.15
N PRO A 7 9.43 2.95 -11.05
CA PRO A 7 9.12 1.81 -11.91
C PRO A 7 8.76 0.60 -11.04
N GLY A 8 7.47 0.32 -10.94
CA GLY A 8 6.89 -0.66 -10.02
C GLY A 8 5.59 -1.17 -10.60
N ASN A 9 5.44 -2.50 -10.64
CA ASN A 9 4.17 -3.12 -10.96
C ASN A 9 3.31 -3.12 -9.69
N PHE A 10 2.28 -2.27 -9.67
CA PHE A 10 1.30 -2.23 -8.60
C PHE A 10 0.21 -3.24 -8.91
N TYR A 11 -0.12 -4.10 -7.94
CA TYR A 11 -1.16 -5.10 -8.15
C TYR A 11 -2.41 -4.81 -7.34
N GLY A 12 -2.27 -4.74 -6.02
CA GLY A 12 -3.37 -4.53 -5.08
C GLY A 12 -3.28 -3.17 -4.41
N LEU A 13 -4.44 -2.55 -4.20
CA LEU A 13 -4.60 -1.31 -3.44
C LEU A 13 -5.69 -1.52 -2.38
N ALA A 14 -5.44 -1.05 -1.17
CA ALA A 14 -6.45 -0.92 -0.12
C ALA A 14 -6.38 0.48 0.50
N ILE A 15 -7.52 0.96 0.99
CA ILE A 15 -7.63 2.25 1.66
C ILE A 15 -8.20 2.01 3.05
N TYR A 16 -7.56 2.59 4.06
CA TYR A 16 -8.09 2.58 5.42
C TYR A 16 -7.66 3.84 6.16
N ALA A 17 -8.62 4.48 6.82
CA ALA A 17 -8.46 5.79 7.46
C ALA A 17 -7.81 6.81 6.49
N ASP A 18 -6.74 7.47 6.92
CA ASP A 18 -6.03 8.50 6.15
C ASP A 18 -4.94 7.95 5.23
N PHE A 19 -4.83 6.62 5.12
CA PHE A 19 -3.72 5.97 4.42
C PHE A 19 -4.20 5.12 3.24
N ILE A 20 -3.40 5.17 2.17
CA ILE A 20 -3.45 4.23 1.06
C ILE A 20 -2.36 3.18 1.28
N TYR A 21 -2.68 1.93 1.00
CA TYR A 21 -1.81 0.78 1.11
C TYR A 21 -1.73 0.10 -0.26
N TRP A 22 -0.53 -0.24 -0.73
CA TRP A 22 -0.39 -0.96 -1.99
C TRP A 22 0.68 -2.05 -1.93
N SER A 23 0.48 -3.08 -2.75
CA SER A 23 1.50 -4.09 -3.03
C SER A 23 2.35 -3.66 -4.24
N ASP A 24 3.67 -3.74 -4.07
CA ASP A 24 4.67 -3.38 -5.07
C ASP A 24 5.52 -4.62 -5.42
N TRP A 25 5.44 -5.05 -6.68
CA TRP A 25 6.21 -6.21 -7.18
C TRP A 25 7.68 -5.92 -7.38
N ALA A 26 8.04 -4.69 -7.78
CA ALA A 26 9.43 -4.33 -8.01
C ALA A 26 10.20 -4.31 -6.68
N ARG A 27 9.58 -3.78 -5.63
CA ARG A 27 10.13 -3.74 -4.28
C ARG A 27 9.87 -5.01 -3.48
N ARG A 28 9.05 -5.93 -3.98
CA ARG A 28 8.57 -7.12 -3.25
C ARG A 28 8.10 -6.76 -1.84
N SER A 29 7.25 -5.74 -1.76
CA SER A 29 6.90 -5.11 -0.49
C SER A 29 5.48 -4.55 -0.48
N VAL A 30 4.96 -4.32 0.72
CA VAL A 30 3.72 -3.58 0.95
C VAL A 30 4.09 -2.24 1.56
N LEU A 31 3.57 -1.17 0.99
CA LEU A 31 3.81 0.20 1.44
C LEU A 31 2.50 0.87 1.85
N ARG A 32 2.61 1.92 2.66
CA ARG A 32 1.54 2.87 2.92
C ARG A 32 1.97 4.30 2.67
N SER A 33 1.04 5.19 2.38
CA SER A 33 1.25 6.64 2.35
C SER A 33 -0.03 7.38 2.75
N ASN A 34 0.11 8.60 3.26
CA ASN A 34 -1.03 9.47 3.53
C ASN A 34 -1.75 9.82 2.22
N LYS A 35 -3.07 9.60 2.16
CA LYS A 35 -3.88 9.76 0.95
C LYS A 35 -4.10 11.21 0.53
N TYR A 36 -4.02 12.14 1.49
CA TYR A 36 -4.26 13.56 1.29
C TYR A 36 -3.00 14.33 0.93
N THR A 37 -1.84 13.93 1.47
CA THR A 37 -0.56 14.64 1.25
C THR A 37 0.39 13.88 0.34
N GLY A 38 0.23 12.56 0.20
CA GLY A 38 1.23 11.68 -0.43
C GLY A 38 2.51 11.54 0.38
N GLY A 39 2.56 12.12 1.58
CA GLY A 39 3.66 12.00 2.52
C GLY A 39 3.57 10.73 3.37
N ASP A 40 4.47 10.62 4.35
CA ASP A 40 4.56 9.50 5.30
C ASP A 40 4.62 8.12 4.63
N THR A 41 5.28 8.04 3.47
CA THR A 41 5.47 6.78 2.79
C THR A 41 6.33 5.85 3.65
N LYS A 42 5.78 4.69 4.02
CA LYS A 42 6.47 3.69 4.83
C LYS A 42 6.30 2.30 4.24
N VAL A 43 7.38 1.52 4.27
CA VAL A 43 7.34 0.09 3.99
C VAL A 43 6.81 -0.62 5.24
N LEU A 44 5.71 -1.35 5.08
CA LEU A 44 5.10 -2.13 6.16
C LEU A 44 5.61 -3.57 6.18
N ARG A 45 5.85 -4.13 4.99
CA ARG A 45 6.43 -5.46 4.83
C ARG A 45 7.41 -5.44 3.67
N ALA A 46 8.64 -5.87 3.92
CA ALA A 46 9.67 -6.05 2.91
C ALA A 46 9.96 -7.54 2.68
N ASP A 47 10.79 -7.81 1.67
CA ASP A 47 11.39 -9.12 1.37
C ASP A 47 10.37 -10.25 1.25
N ILE A 48 9.25 -9.96 0.59
CA ILE A 48 8.24 -10.98 0.31
C ILE A 48 8.83 -11.95 -0.74
N PRO A 49 8.92 -13.26 -0.45
CA PRO A 49 9.60 -14.22 -1.33
C PRO A 49 8.99 -14.32 -2.73
N HIS A 50 7.67 -14.09 -2.82
CA HIS A 50 6.90 -14.09 -4.06
C HIS A 50 6.30 -12.70 -4.32
N GLN A 51 5.82 -12.45 -5.54
CA GLN A 51 5.15 -11.18 -5.84
C GLN A 51 3.92 -10.99 -4.93
N PRO A 52 3.84 -9.88 -4.17
CA PRO A 52 2.67 -9.60 -3.36
C PRO A 52 1.47 -9.31 -4.26
N MET A 53 0.42 -10.12 -4.14
CA MET A 53 -0.78 -10.01 -4.98
C MET A 53 -1.78 -9.03 -4.35
N GLY A 54 -3.07 -9.39 -4.29
CA GLY A 54 -4.12 -8.54 -3.74
C GLY A 54 -3.88 -8.21 -2.27
N ILE A 55 -4.29 -7.01 -1.86
CA ILE A 55 -4.29 -6.57 -0.47
C ILE A 55 -5.70 -6.13 -0.09
N ILE A 56 -6.09 -6.47 1.14
CA ILE A 56 -7.37 -6.12 1.76
C ILE A 56 -7.08 -5.53 3.13
N ALA A 57 -7.69 -4.38 3.43
CA ALA A 57 -7.71 -3.83 4.78
C ALA A 57 -8.88 -4.43 5.56
N VAL A 58 -8.62 -4.94 6.76
CA VAL A 58 -9.63 -5.42 7.70
C VAL A 58 -9.48 -4.64 8.99
N ALA A 59 -10.53 -3.95 9.41
CA ALA A 59 -10.55 -3.22 10.67
C ALA A 59 -11.90 -3.39 11.38
N ARG A 60 -11.91 -3.22 12.70
CA ARG A 60 -13.12 -3.45 13.54
C ARG A 60 -14.15 -2.33 13.43
N ASP A 61 -13.74 -1.19 12.89
CA ASP A 61 -14.50 0.05 12.71
C ASP A 61 -15.02 0.23 11.27
N THR A 62 -14.84 -0.75 10.40
CA THR A 62 -15.23 -0.65 8.98
C THR A 62 -16.75 -0.65 8.75
N ASN A 63 -17.55 -0.90 9.80
CA ASN A 63 -19.03 -1.00 9.75
C ASN A 63 -19.76 0.11 10.52
N ASN A 64 -19.20 1.32 10.63
CA ASN A 64 -19.89 2.44 11.27
C ASN A 64 -20.57 3.36 10.26
#